data_AF-A0A0B4VBT0-F1
#
_entry.id   AF-A0A0B4VBT0-F1
#
_cell.length_a   1.000
_cell.length_b   1.000
_cell.length_c   1.000
_cell.angle_alpha   90.00
_cell.angle_beta   90.00
_cell.angle_gamma   90.00
#
_symmetry.space_group_name_H-M   'P 1'
#
loop_
_entity.id
_entity.type
_entity.pdbx_description
1 polymer ?
#
loop_
_entity_poly.entity_id
_entity_poly.type
_entity_poly.pdbx_seq_one_letter_code
_entity_poly.pdbx_strand_id
1 'polypeptide(L)' 'LLTVPLQMIEFYLILAAVTAVSAGVFYRLLVGTLVMLVAGYAGEAGIINAALGFVIGMAGWIYILYEIFSG' A
#
# COMPACT_ATOMS: atom_id res chain seq x y z
N LEU A 1 -12.09 2.22 -2.19
CA LEU A 1 -10.85 2.07 -3.01
C LEU A 1 -9.90 3.26 -2.88
N LEU A 2 -10.36 4.52 -2.82
CA LEU A 2 -9.46 5.70 -2.78
C LEU A 2 -9.07 6.20 -1.37
N THR A 3 -9.80 5.78 -0.32
CA THR A 3 -9.55 6.26 1.05
C THR A 3 -8.22 5.76 1.61
N VAL A 4 -7.82 4.53 1.30
CA VAL A 4 -6.58 3.93 1.82
C VAL A 4 -5.33 4.63 1.24
N PRO A 5 -5.20 4.85 -0.09
CA PRO A 5 -4.09 5.64 -0.62
C PRO A 5 -4.03 7.06 -0.07
N LEU A 6 -5.19 7.73 0.03
CA LEU A 6 -5.24 9.10 0.56
C LEU A 6 -4.80 9.16 2.03
N GLN A 7 -5.26 8.22 2.87
CA GLN A 7 -4.86 8.10 4.28
C GLN A 7 -3.35 7.90 4.45
N MET A 8 -2.71 7.11 3.58
CA MET A 8 -1.26 6.90 3.63
C MET A 8 -0.48 8.17 3.22
N ILE A 9 -0.98 8.92 2.24
CA ILE A 9 -0.40 10.21 1.84
C ILE A 9 -0.56 11.23 2.96
N GLU A 10 -1.73 11.32 3.59
CA GLU A 10 -1.99 12.21 4.72
C GLU A 10 -1.06 11.89 5.90
N PHE A 11 -0.88 10.61 6.23
CA PHE A 11 0.06 10.18 7.27
C PHE A 11 1.51 10.58 6.96
N TYR A 12 1.96 10.38 5.71
CA TYR A 12 3.29 10.81 5.27
C TYR A 12 3.49 12.33 5.40
N LEU A 13 2.49 13.12 5.00
CA LEU A 13 2.56 14.59 5.09
C LEU A 13 2.63 15.07 6.53
N ILE A 14 1.90 14.43 7.45
CA ILE A 14 1.99 14.72 8.89
C ILE A 14 3.40 14.39 9.41
N LEU A 15 3.93 13.20 9.10
CA LEU A 15 5.28 12.81 9.53
C LEU A 15 6.36 13.74 8.95
N ALA A 16 6.27 14.09 7.66
CA ALA A 16 7.21 14.99 7.00
C ALA A 16 7.20 16.41 7.59
N ALA A 17 6.10 16.84 8.20
CA ALA A 17 6.01 18.12 8.88
C ALA A 17 6.70 18.13 10.26
N VAL A 18 6.78 16.98 10.94
CA VAL A 18 7.34 16.87 12.31
C VAL A 18 8.72 16.22 12.36
N THR A 19 9.15 15.49 11.33
CA THR A 19 10.46 14.85 11.25
C THR A 19 10.98 14.79 9.81
N ALA A 20 12.30 14.61 9.65
CA ALA A 20 12.90 14.41 8.34
C ALA A 20 12.61 12.98 7.87
N VAL A 21 11.59 12.84 7.01
CA VAL A 21 11.23 11.56 6.39
C VAL A 21 11.86 11.47 5.01
N SER A 22 12.43 10.31 4.67
CA SER A 22 12.92 10.05 3.32
C SER A 22 11.77 10.01 2.32
N ALA A 23 11.90 10.72 1.20
CA ALA A 23 10.97 10.64 0.07
C ALA A 23 10.82 9.20 -0.46
N GLY A 24 11.80 8.32 -0.19
CA GLY A 24 11.73 6.91 -0.55
C GLY A 24 10.65 6.13 0.21
N VAL A 25 10.23 6.57 1.40
CA VAL A 25 9.15 5.91 2.15
C VAL A 25 7.81 6.14 1.47
N PHE A 26 7.56 7.36 0.96
CA PHE A 26 6.35 7.70 0.23
C PHE A 26 6.11 6.76 -0.97
N TYR A 27 7.12 6.59 -1.82
CA TYR A 27 6.98 5.75 -3.02
C TYR A 27 6.81 4.27 -2.67
N ARG A 28 7.43 3.79 -1.60
CA ARG A 28 7.30 2.40 -1.15
C ARG A 28 5.88 2.12 -0.61
N LEU A 29 5.32 3.03 0.18
CA LEU A 29 3.93 2.95 0.63
C LEU A 29 2.93 3.04 -0.55
N LEU A 30 3.20 3.91 -1.53
CA LEU A 30 2.38 4.05 -2.74
C LEU A 30 2.35 2.76 -3.58
N VAL A 31 3.51 2.13 -3.80
CA VAL A 31 3.60 0.88 -4.56
C VAL A 31 2.87 -0.25 -3.83
N GLY A 32 3.06 -0.39 -2.51
CA GLY A 32 2.38 -1.42 -1.73
C GLY A 32 0.85 -1.31 -1.80
N THR A 33 0.33 -0.09 -1.67
CA THR A 33 -1.13 0.17 -1.76
C THR A 33 -1.68 -0.06 -3.15
N LEU A 34 -0.96 0.32 -4.20
CA LEU A 34 -1.36 0.02 -5.58
C LEU A 34 -1.41 -1.48 -5.86
N VAL A 35 -0.38 -2.23 -5.46
CA VAL A 35 -0.34 -3.69 -5.62
C VAL A 35 -1.53 -4.33 -4.89
N MET A 36 -1.81 -3.89 -3.68
CA MET A 36 -2.93 -4.41 -2.88
C MET A 36 -4.29 -4.16 -3.56
N LEU A 37 -4.52 -2.94 -4.04
CA LEU A 37 -5.79 -2.56 -4.66
C LEU A 37 -6.00 -3.19 -6.03
N VAL A 38 -4.96 -3.21 -6.88
CA VAL A 38 -5.04 -3.79 -8.22
C VAL A 38 -5.24 -5.31 -8.13
N ALA A 39 -4.56 -5.98 -7.18
CA ALA A 39 -4.74 -7.41 -6.97
C ALA A 39 -6.14 -7.76 -6.42
N GLY A 40 -6.63 -7.00 -5.45
CA GLY A 40 -7.98 -7.17 -4.92
C GLY A 40 -9.04 -6.95 -6.01
N TYR A 41 -8.92 -5.86 -6.77
CA TYR A 41 -9.80 -5.57 -7.89
C TYR A 41 -9.75 -6.65 -8.98
N ALA A 42 -8.56 -7.13 -9.35
CA ALA A 42 -8.43 -8.18 -10.36
C ALA A 42 -9.04 -9.52 -9.91
N GLY A 43 -8.98 -9.82 -8.61
CA GLY A 43 -9.65 -10.99 -8.03
C GLY A 43 -11.18 -10.85 -8.01
N GLU A 44 -11.70 -9.66 -7.68
CA GLU A 44 -13.14 -9.37 -7.67
C GLU A 44 -13.74 -9.27 -9.08
N ALA A 45 -12.97 -8.74 -10.04
CA ALA A 45 -13.37 -8.64 -11.45
C ALA A 45 -13.25 -9.97 -12.21
N GLY A 46 -12.75 -11.03 -11.58
CA GLY A 46 -12.56 -12.34 -12.20
C GLY A 46 -11.45 -12.39 -13.25
N ILE A 47 -10.58 -11.37 -13.31
CA ILE A 47 -9.41 -11.33 -14.19
C ILE A 47 -8.38 -12.38 -13.74
N ILE A 48 -8.26 -12.57 -12.42
CA ILE A 48 -7.47 -13.63 -11.80
C ILE A 48 -8.33 -14.43 -10.81
N ASN A 49 -7.86 -15.60 -10.41
CA ASN A 49 -8.49 -16.36 -9.35
C ASN A 49 -8.58 -15.52 -8.06
N ALA A 50 -9.76 -15.49 -7.42
CA ALA A 50 -10.00 -14.67 -6.23
C ALA A 50 -9.02 -14.99 -5.07
N ALA A 51 -8.65 -16.26 -4.87
CA ALA A 51 -7.67 -16.65 -3.87
C ALA A 51 -6.27 -16.12 -4.21
N LEU A 52 -5.91 -16.09 -5.49
CA LEU A 52 -4.64 -15.51 -5.94
C LEU A 52 -4.62 -13.99 -5.74
N GLY A 53 -5.71 -13.30 -6.09
CA GLY A 53 -5.85 -11.86 -5.83
C GLY A 53 -5.76 -11.52 -4.34
N PHE A 54 -6.34 -12.36 -3.47
CA PHE A 54 -6.22 -12.24 -2.03
C PHE A 54 -4.77 -12.42 -1.54
N VAL A 55 -4.06 -13.44 -2.00
CA VAL A 55 -2.66 -13.70 -1.60
C VAL A 55 -1.74 -12.54 -2.02
N ILE A 56 -1.90 -12.03 -3.25
CA ILE A 56 -1.11 -10.89 -3.74
C ILE A 56 -1.48 -9.61 -2.96
N GLY A 57 -2.77 -9.42 -2.65
CA GLY A 57 -3.23 -8.33 -1.80
C GLY A 57 -2.58 -8.34 -0.42
N MET A 58 -2.56 -9.51 0.23
CA MET A 58 -1.90 -9.72 1.52
C MET A 58 -0.39 -9.49 1.46
N ALA A 59 0.27 -9.87 0.36
CA ALA A 59 1.69 -9.60 0.16
C ALA A 59 1.98 -8.08 0.08
N GLY A 60 1.15 -7.33 -0.65
CA GLY A 60 1.22 -5.87 -0.70
C GLY A 60 1.02 -5.22 0.67
N TRP A 61 0.10 -5.75 1.48
CA TRP A 61 -0.12 -5.29 2.85
C TRP A 61 1.06 -5.58 3.79
N ILE A 62 1.62 -6.79 3.76
CA ILE A 62 2.80 -7.15 4.56
C ILE A 62 4.00 -6.27 4.20
N TYR A 63 4.17 -5.97 2.91
CA TYR A 63 5.22 -5.06 2.45
C TYR A 63 5.06 -3.65 3.04
N ILE A 64 3.83 -3.12 3.10
CA ILE A 64 3.54 -1.83 3.75
C ILE A 64 3.94 -1.88 5.24
N LEU A 65 3.57 -2.94 5.95
CA LEU A 65 3.93 -3.07 7.37
C LEU A 65 5.45 -3.13 7.58
N TYR A 66 6.16 -3.88 6.73
CA TYR A 66 7.61 -3.97 6.79
C TYR A 66 8.27 -2.59 6.63
N GLU A 67 7.83 -1.80 5.65
CA GLU A 67 8.35 -0.46 5.41
C GLU A 67 8.03 0.53 6.54
N ILE A 68 6.90 0.38 7.23
CA ILE A 68 6.54 1.23 8.39
C ILE A 68 7.41 0.91 9.62
N PHE A 69 7.70 -0.37 9.88
CA PHE A 69 8.42 -0.79 11.09
C PHE A 69 9.94 -0.86 10.91
N SER A 70 10.44 -0.99 9.68
CA SER A 70 11.88 -1.18 9.39
C SER A 70 12.48 -0.10 8.47
N GLY A 71 11.68 0.88 8.01
CA GLY A 71 12.10 2.02 7.18
C GLY A 71 12.13 3.33 7.95
#